data_AF-A0A836VZ95-F1
#
_entry.id   AF-A0A836VZ95-F1
#
_cell.length_a   1.000
_cell.length_b   1.000
_cell.length_c   1.000
_cell.angle_alpha   90.00
_cell.angle_beta   90.00
_cell.angle_gamma   90.00
#
_symmetry.space_group_name_H-M   'P 1'
#
loop_
_entity.id
_entity.type
_entity.pdbx_description
1 polymer ?
#
loop_
_entity_poly.entity_id
_entity_poly.type
_entity_poly.pdbx_seq_one_letter_code
_entity_poly.pdbx_strand_id
1 'polypeptide(L)'
;TPDPAHPGFERVIIIIIRPQIARDLTWVKAEHDSIRSTIASRWTLDNDHLTLRVTIPPNTTALVYVAAIARPRVKDPAGPLVKFQRMQGACALFEVALGRHDFESDLPKLARQRP
;
A
#
# COMPACT_ATOMS: atom_id res chain seq x y z
N THR A 1 18.42 20.53 -0.63
CA THR A 1 19.05 19.71 0.43
C THR A 1 18.68 18.27 0.15
N PRO A 2 19.63 17.34 0.00
CA PRO A 2 19.31 15.94 -0.32
C PRO A 2 18.59 15.30 0.87
N ASP A 3 17.59 14.47 0.57
CA ASP A 3 16.77 13.80 1.58
C ASP A 3 17.61 12.76 2.35
N PRO A 4 17.73 12.85 3.68
CA PRO A 4 18.60 11.99 4.48
C PRO A 4 18.07 10.55 4.66
N ALA A 5 16.91 10.19 4.10
CA ALA A 5 16.36 8.84 4.29
C ALA A 5 17.03 7.75 3.43
N HIS A 6 17.89 8.11 2.47
CA HIS A 6 18.54 7.14 1.56
C HIS A 6 20.02 7.46 1.34
N PRO A 7 20.93 7.12 2.27
CA PRO A 7 22.36 7.19 2.03
C PRO A 7 22.81 5.97 1.21
N GLY A 8 23.38 6.18 0.03
CA GLY A 8 24.11 5.15 -0.73
C GLY A 8 23.41 4.70 -2.01
N PHE A 9 24.18 4.63 -3.09
CA PHE A 9 23.75 4.31 -4.45
C PHE A 9 23.37 2.83 -4.66
N GLU A 10 22.56 2.24 -3.78
CA GLU A 10 21.71 1.13 -4.19
C GLU A 10 20.52 1.74 -4.92
N ARG A 11 20.31 1.38 -6.18
CA ARG A 11 19.14 1.80 -6.95
C ARG A 11 17.88 1.13 -6.39
N VAL A 12 17.47 1.51 -5.18
CA VAL A 12 16.20 1.14 -4.60
C VAL A 12 15.15 1.95 -5.33
N ILE A 13 14.51 1.34 -6.31
CA ILE A 13 13.35 1.94 -6.99
C ILE A 13 12.21 1.92 -5.97
N ILE A 14 11.84 3.08 -5.44
CA ILE A 14 10.77 3.24 -4.45
C ILE A 14 9.45 3.48 -5.18
N ILE A 15 8.53 2.52 -5.11
CA ILE A 15 7.19 2.65 -5.68
C ILE A 15 6.22 3.13 -4.60
N ILE A 16 5.50 4.23 -4.85
CA ILE A 16 4.51 4.77 -3.92
C ILE A 16 3.12 4.28 -4.32
N ILE A 17 2.53 3.39 -3.53
CA ILE A 17 1.16 2.89 -3.74
C ILE A 17 0.22 3.57 -2.74
N ARG A 18 -0.58 4.53 -3.23
CA ARG A 18 -1.51 5.36 -2.43
C ARG A 18 -2.93 5.33 -3.00
N PRO A 19 -3.63 4.19 -2.90
CA PRO A 19 -4.98 4.09 -3.42
C PRO A 19 -5.89 5.13 -2.74
N GLN A 20 -6.53 5.98 -3.55
CA GLN A 20 -7.59 6.85 -3.07
C GLN A 20 -8.86 6.02 -3.02
N ILE A 21 -9.28 5.65 -1.81
CA ILE A 21 -10.48 4.82 -1.63
C ILE A 21 -11.70 5.74 -1.64
N ALA A 22 -12.37 5.83 -2.80
CA ALA A 22 -13.69 6.42 -2.89
C ALA A 22 -14.72 5.38 -2.43
N ARG A 23 -15.60 5.75 -1.49
CA ARG A 23 -16.65 4.85 -0.97
C ARG A 23 -17.70 4.46 -2.02
N ASP A 24 -17.75 5.20 -3.13
CA ASP A 24 -18.62 4.92 -4.28
C ASP A 24 -18.06 3.84 -5.21
N LEU A 25 -16.80 3.42 -5.01
CA LEU A 25 -16.14 2.36 -5.77
C LEU A 25 -15.93 1.13 -4.88
N THR A 26 -16.48 0.00 -5.32
CA THR A 26 -16.34 -1.29 -4.60
C THR A 26 -15.05 -2.01 -4.97
N TRP A 27 -14.42 -1.68 -6.10
CA TRP A 27 -13.13 -2.24 -6.48
C TRP A 27 -12.42 -1.36 -7.50
N VAL A 28 -11.09 -1.41 -7.48
CA VAL A 28 -10.23 -0.83 -8.52
C VAL A 28 -9.07 -1.79 -8.78
N LYS A 29 -8.66 -1.89 -10.05
CA LYS A 29 -7.45 -2.57 -10.49
C LYS A 29 -6.63 -1.59 -11.31
N ALA A 30 -5.37 -1.41 -10.95
CA ALA A 30 -4.40 -0.60 -11.67
C ALA A 30 -3.14 -1.42 -11.90
N GLU A 31 -2.72 -1.50 -13.15
CA GLU A 31 -1.49 -2.17 -13.58
C GLU A 31 -0.65 -1.15 -14.34
N HIS A 32 0.64 -1.14 -14.05
CA HIS A 32 1.62 -0.30 -14.70
C HIS A 32 2.74 -1.17 -15.22
N ASP A 33 2.77 -1.34 -16.55
CA ASP A 33 3.87 -1.99 -17.24
C ASP A 33 5.00 -0.98 -17.46
N SER A 34 6.05 -1.14 -16.67
CA SER A 34 7.32 -0.45 -16.90
C SER A 34 8.20 -1.31 -17.82
N ILE A 35 9.15 -0.67 -18.51
CA ILE A 35 10.06 -1.29 -19.50
C ILE A 35 10.72 -2.59 -18.99
N ARG A 36 10.89 -2.75 -17.68
CA ARG A 36 11.58 -3.89 -17.08
C ARG A 36 10.67 -4.82 -16.25
N SER A 37 9.49 -4.36 -15.84
CA SER A 37 8.60 -5.11 -14.93
C SER A 37 7.19 -4.52 -14.84
N THR A 38 6.21 -5.38 -14.55
CA THR A 38 4.83 -4.98 -14.24
C THR A 38 4.65 -4.73 -12.74
N ILE A 39 4.07 -3.58 -12.39
CA ILE A 39 3.60 -3.25 -11.04
C ILE A 39 2.08 -3.36 -11.06
N ALA A 40 1.49 -4.11 -10.14
CA ALA A 40 0.05 -4.25 -10.05
C ALA A 40 -0.44 -3.85 -8.65
N SER A 41 -1.56 -3.12 -8.61
CA SER A 41 -2.29 -2.83 -7.39
C SER A 41 -3.78 -3.07 -7.64
N ARG A 42 -4.42 -3.78 -6.73
CA ARG A 42 -5.86 -4.04 -6.79
C ARG A 42 -6.41 -3.89 -5.40
N TRP A 43 -7.48 -3.15 -5.26
CA TRP A 43 -8.22 -3.13 -4.01
C TRP A 43 -9.69 -3.41 -4.21
N THR A 44 -10.30 -3.97 -3.18
CA THR A 44 -11.74 -4.20 -3.07
C THR A 44 -12.22 -3.67 -1.74
N LEU A 45 -13.43 -3.11 -1.72
CA LEU A 45 -14.08 -2.58 -0.55
C LEU A 45 -15.42 -3.31 -0.37
N ASP A 46 -15.58 -4.02 0.74
CA ASP A 46 -16.82 -4.68 1.14
C ASP A 46 -17.24 -4.16 2.52
N ASN A 47 -18.36 -3.44 2.63
CA ASN A 47 -18.90 -3.00 3.93
C ASN A 47 -17.86 -2.35 4.88
N ASP A 48 -16.99 -1.49 4.35
CA ASP A 48 -15.83 -0.85 5.02
C ASP A 48 -14.56 -1.72 5.19
N HIS A 49 -14.61 -3.02 4.88
CA HIS A 49 -13.42 -3.87 4.77
C HIS A 49 -12.68 -3.64 3.45
N LEU A 50 -11.50 -3.04 3.54
CA LEU A 50 -10.55 -2.88 2.45
C LEU A 50 -9.66 -4.11 2.35
N THR A 51 -9.60 -4.72 1.16
CA THR A 51 -8.57 -5.69 0.80
C THR A 51 -7.72 -5.09 -0.31
N LEU A 52 -6.44 -4.79 -0.03
CA LEU A 52 -5.48 -4.28 -0.99
C LEU A 52 -4.44 -5.35 -1.32
N ARG A 53 -4.34 -5.72 -2.59
CA ARG A 53 -3.34 -6.61 -3.15
C ARG A 53 -2.35 -5.81 -3.97
N VAL A 54 -1.07 -5.98 -3.69
CA VAL A 54 0.02 -5.35 -4.45
C VAL A 54 0.99 -6.41 -4.95
N THR A 55 1.53 -6.18 -6.14
CA THR A 55 2.57 -7.01 -6.74
C THR A 55 3.76 -6.11 -7.05
N ILE A 56 4.84 -6.36 -6.32
CA ILE A 56 6.08 -5.62 -6.38
C ILE A 56 7.08 -6.46 -7.18
N PRO A 57 7.69 -5.91 -8.24
CA PRO A 57 8.61 -6.66 -9.07
C PRO A 57 9.94 -6.96 -8.37
N PRO A 58 10.71 -7.94 -8.87
CA PRO A 58 12.01 -8.31 -8.29
C PRO A 58 12.99 -7.14 -8.26
N ASN A 59 13.88 -7.11 -7.27
CA ASN A 59 14.88 -6.06 -7.03
C ASN A 59 14.32 -4.66 -6.79
N THR A 60 13.09 -4.54 -6.29
CA THR A 60 12.48 -3.26 -5.94
C THR A 60 11.84 -3.30 -4.55
N THR A 61 11.66 -2.11 -3.97
CA THR A 61 11.00 -1.91 -2.68
C THR A 61 9.85 -0.94 -2.87
N ALA A 62 8.70 -1.18 -2.24
CA ALA A 62 7.53 -0.33 -2.34
C ALA A 62 7.15 0.26 -0.99
N LEU A 63 6.71 1.51 -1.02
CA LEU A 63 6.02 2.16 0.09
C LEU A 63 4.52 2.09 -0.17
N VAL A 64 3.84 1.25 0.61
CA VAL A 64 2.40 1.01 0.47
C VAL A 64 1.66 1.75 1.57
N TYR A 65 0.75 2.62 1.17
CA TYR A 65 -0.15 3.33 2.07
C TYR A 65 -1.49 2.61 2.06
N VAL A 66 -1.88 2.12 3.22
CA VAL A 66 -3.15 1.40 3.41
C VAL A 66 -4.07 2.30 4.24
N ALA A 67 -5.21 2.70 3.68
CA ALA A 67 -6.21 3.45 4.43
C ALA A 67 -6.79 2.55 5.53
N ALA A 68 -6.70 2.99 6.79
CA ALA A 68 -7.08 2.18 7.94
C ALA A 68 -7.32 3.01 9.20
N ILE A 69 -8.29 2.60 10.03
CA ILE A 69 -8.48 3.15 11.41
C ILE A 69 -7.48 2.61 12.43
N ALA A 70 -6.96 1.42 12.17
CA ALA A 70 -6.04 0.69 13.04
C ALA A 70 -5.00 -0.02 12.18
N ARG A 71 -3.99 -0.61 12.82
CA ARG A 71 -2.92 -1.32 12.11
C ARG A 71 -3.51 -2.41 11.20
N PRO A 72 -3.31 -2.33 9.86
CA PRO A 72 -3.80 -3.35 8.94
C PRO A 72 -3.24 -4.73 9.22
N ARG A 73 -4.06 -5.74 8.98
CA ARG A 73 -3.61 -7.12 8.97
C ARG A 73 -2.91 -7.40 7.65
N VAL A 74 -1.67 -7.86 7.73
CA VAL A 74 -0.89 -8.23 6.55
C VAL A 74 -0.94 -9.75 6.42
N LYS A 75 -1.42 -10.22 5.27
CA LYS A 75 -1.27 -11.61 4.84
C LYS A 75 -0.12 -11.65 3.85
N ASP A 76 1.08 -11.88 4.39
CA ASP A 76 2.29 -12.09 3.60
C ASP A 76 2.55 -13.60 3.52
N PRO A 77 2.29 -14.26 2.38
CA PRO A 77 2.63 -15.67 2.20
C PRO A 77 4.14 -15.93 2.11
N ALA A 78 4.97 -14.89 1.96
CA ALA A 78 6.41 -14.96 1.71
C ALA A 78 7.30 -14.60 2.92
N GLY A 79 6.74 -14.25 4.09
CA GLY A 79 7.49 -14.10 5.35
C GLY A 79 7.64 -12.65 5.84
N PRO A 80 8.76 -12.25 6.50
CA PRO A 80 8.96 -10.91 7.05
C PRO A 80 9.39 -9.88 5.97
N LEU A 81 8.73 -9.89 4.81
CA LEU A 81 9.03 -8.99 3.69
C LEU A 81 8.21 -7.69 3.73
N VAL A 82 7.30 -7.57 4.70
CA VAL A 82 6.52 -6.37 4.98
C VAL A 82 6.90 -5.79 6.34
N LYS A 83 7.48 -4.59 6.32
CA LYS A 83 7.83 -3.81 7.51
C LYS A 83 6.84 -2.68 7.71
N PHE A 84 6.10 -2.73 8.82
CA PHE A 84 5.27 -1.60 9.25
C PHE A 84 6.17 -0.45 9.70
N GLN A 85 5.99 0.73 9.11
CA GLN A 85 6.76 1.92 9.45
C GLN A 85 6.04 2.76 10.51
N ARG A 86 4.83 3.25 10.18
CA ARG A 86 4.04 4.11 11.07
C ARG A 86 2.59 4.25 10.64
N MET A 87 1.74 4.74 11.54
CA MET A 87 0.45 5.35 11.20
C MET A 87 0.65 6.84 10.89
N GLN A 88 0.00 7.35 9.86
CA GLN A 88 -0.11 8.76 9.51
C GLN A 88 -1.59 9.11 9.34
N GLY A 89 -2.22 9.56 10.44
CA GLY A 89 -3.66 9.80 10.48
C GLY A 89 -4.45 8.51 10.21
N ALA A 90 -5.33 8.55 9.20
CA ALA A 90 -6.14 7.43 8.75
C ALA A 90 -5.43 6.50 7.72
N CYS A 91 -4.10 6.53 7.68
CA CYS A 91 -3.30 5.74 6.74
C CYS A 91 -2.14 5.04 7.46
N ALA A 92 -1.97 3.74 7.22
CA ALA A 92 -0.80 2.98 7.65
C ALA A 92 0.24 2.92 6.53
N LEU A 93 1.50 3.18 6.86
CA LEU A 93 2.62 3.11 5.92
C LEU A 93 3.41 1.82 6.14
N PHE A 94 3.58 1.06 5.06
CA PHE A 94 4.37 -0.16 5.01
C PHE A 94 5.49 -0.04 3.99
N GLU A 95 6.64 -0.55 4.35
CA GLU A 95 7.73 -0.85 3.43
C GLU A 95 7.65 -2.32 3.05
N VAL A 96 7.62 -2.59 1.76
CA VAL A 96 7.24 -3.89 1.20
C VAL A 96 8.30 -4.29 0.18
N ALA A 97 8.94 -5.44 0.39
CA ALA A 97 9.89 -5.98 -0.56
C ALA A 97 9.17 -6.64 -1.76
N LEU A 98 9.94 -7.07 -2.75
CA LEU A 98 9.44 -7.79 -3.92
C LEU A 98 8.47 -8.93 -3.58
N GLY A 99 7.57 -9.23 -4.50
CA GLY A 99 6.57 -10.29 -4.35
C GLY A 99 5.15 -9.77 -4.28
N ARG A 100 4.25 -10.64 -3.87
CA ARG A 100 2.82 -10.36 -3.79
C ARG A 100 2.37 -10.30 -2.35
N HIS A 101 1.72 -9.21 -2.01
CA HIS A 101 1.34 -8.88 -0.64
C HIS A 101 -0.13 -8.50 -0.57
N ASP A 102 -0.84 -9.11 0.37
CA ASP A 102 -2.25 -8.85 0.62
C ASP A 102 -2.40 -8.13 1.97
N PHE A 103 -3.05 -6.98 1.94
CA PHE A 103 -3.35 -6.13 3.09
C PHE A 103 -4.85 -6.10 3.32
N GLU A 104 -5.25 -6.29 4.58
CA GLU A 104 -6.65 -6.21 5.02
C GLU A 104 -6.76 -5.12 6.08
N SER A 105 -7.68 -4.18 5.89
CA SER A 105 -7.95 -3.12 6.86
C SER A 105 -9.41 -2.71 6.88
N ASP A 106 -9.78 -2.01 7.94
CA ASP A 106 -11.08 -1.36 8.05
C ASP A 106 -10.93 0.13 7.76
N LEU A 107 -11.76 0.65 6.86
CA LEU A 107 -11.77 2.08 6.58
C LEU A 107 -12.41 2.86 7.73
N PRO A 108 -11.93 4.08 8.00
CA PRO A 108 -12.64 4.98 8.90
C PRO A 108 -14.02 5.28 8.37
N LYS A 109 -15.03 5.07 9.21
CA LYS A 109 -16.36 5.65 8.99
C LYS A 109 -16.17 7.14 8.81
N LEU A 110 -16.55 7.66 7.65
CA LEU A 110 -16.51 9.11 7.44
C LEU A 110 -17.49 9.70 8.46
N ALA A 111 -16.97 10.41 9.45
CA ALA A 111 -17.81 11.24 10.29
C ALA A 111 -18.49 12.21 9.32
N ARG A 112 -19.82 12.11 9.19
CA ARG A 112 -20.62 13.10 8.45
C ARG A 112 -20.20 14.45 9.01
N GLN A 113 -19.54 15.27 8.21
CA GLN A 113 -19.35 16.67 8.57
C GLN A 113 -20.78 17.23 8.68
N ARG A 114 -21.18 17.57 9.92
CA ARG A 114 -22.44 18.26 10.14
C ARG A 114 -22.34 19.63 9.46
N PRO A 115 -23.44 20.11 8.85
CA PRO A 115 -23.48 21.40 8.16
C PRO A 115 -23.20 22.57 9.12
#